data_AF-A0A3P7FUJ8-F1
#
_entry.id   AF-A0A3P7FUJ8-F1
#
_cell.length_a   1.000
_cell.length_b   1.000
_cell.length_c   1.000
_cell.angle_alpha   90.00
_cell.angle_beta   90.00
_cell.angle_gamma   90.00
#
_symmetry.space_group_name_H-M   'P 1'
#
loop_
_entity.id
_entity.type
_entity.pdbx_description
1 polymer ?
#
loop_
_entity_poly.entity_id
_entity_poly.type
_entity_poly.pdbx_seq_one_letter_code
_entity_poly.pdbx_strand_id
1 'polypeptide(L)'
;MISVDENEHLRICTECKILLDVRNEKMEMLTSPPMLVVLYERLCSLFHDAEKLASSYARISESLSRGETMYTLESAIQLRNRLIQLQREIDSVSSRVEKHYVTGGNTSGRCTSREQVIRKNIRDFALQILQQLVTQMNLHPTEDRYNELLEKRRADIRHRIDMERKRNAIILKCSPYALQPSTSNPGFGSHLSETEVVQQNLKSYLKESVSFSGIVSGCEDYGWTPSRMLLHTNPFIEEEEKADPLEEQIFIIKGYLKQAVEDSRLEEVEILERNLCDLEHEIEKLNKNTSVQ
;
A
#
# COMPACT_ATOMS: atom_id res chain seq x y z
N MET A 1 59.84 -7.99 2.32
CA MET A 1 59.82 -9.07 1.31
C MET A 1 59.55 -10.36 2.06
N ILE A 2 58.31 -10.84 2.03
CA ILE A 2 58.00 -12.19 2.52
C ILE A 2 58.36 -13.10 1.35
N SER A 3 59.57 -13.65 1.40
CA SER A 3 59.98 -14.77 0.56
C SER A 3 59.14 -15.95 0.98
N VAL A 4 58.01 -16.16 0.28
CA VAL A 4 57.24 -17.39 0.34
C VAL A 4 58.14 -18.43 -0.32
N ASP A 5 58.71 -19.33 0.49
CA ASP A 5 59.46 -20.46 -0.02
C ASP A 5 58.54 -21.28 -0.94
N GLU A 6 58.76 -21.19 -2.25
CA GLU A 6 58.00 -21.89 -3.30
C GLU A 6 58.12 -23.44 -3.20
N ASN A 7 58.80 -23.95 -2.17
CA ASN A 7 59.17 -25.36 -2.00
C ASN A 7 58.54 -26.04 -0.76
N GLU A 8 57.65 -25.39 -0.02
CA GLU A 8 56.90 -26.05 1.06
C GLU A 8 55.74 -26.91 0.50
N HIS A 9 56.08 -28.12 0.04
CA HIS A 9 55.07 -29.11 -0.35
C HIS A 9 54.65 -29.96 0.86
N LEU A 10 53.36 -29.93 1.20
CA LEU A 10 52.78 -30.80 2.22
C LEU A 10 52.83 -32.26 1.74
N ARG A 11 53.66 -33.11 2.38
CA ARG A 11 53.67 -34.55 2.11
C ARG A 11 52.46 -35.21 2.77
N ILE A 12 51.52 -35.65 1.94
CA ILE A 12 50.32 -36.38 2.36
C ILE A 12 50.24 -37.71 1.61
N CYS A 13 49.67 -38.74 2.25
CA CYS A 13 49.39 -40.00 1.54
C CYS A 13 48.25 -39.80 0.52
N THR A 14 48.09 -40.76 -0.38
CA THR A 14 47.08 -40.74 -1.45
C THR A 14 45.66 -40.62 -0.90
N GLU A 15 45.35 -41.32 0.19
CA GLU A 15 44.02 -41.31 0.81
C GLU A 15 43.73 -39.95 1.46
N CYS A 16 44.69 -39.38 2.17
CA CYS A 16 44.57 -38.03 2.76
C CYS A 16 44.45 -36.96 1.68
N LYS A 17 45.15 -37.11 0.54
CA LYS A 17 45.01 -36.23 -0.62
C LYS A 17 43.58 -36.25 -1.15
N ILE A 18 43.00 -37.42 -1.38
CA ILE A 18 41.62 -37.55 -1.84
C ILE A 18 40.64 -36.85 -0.87
N LEU A 19 40.82 -37.05 0.44
CA LEU A 19 39.97 -36.41 1.45
C LEU A 19 40.14 -34.89 1.50
N LEU A 20 41.38 -34.38 1.33
CA LEU A 20 41.67 -32.96 1.27
C LEU A 20 41.12 -32.33 -0.02
N ASP A 21 41.23 -33.00 -1.16
CA ASP A 21 40.68 -32.55 -2.44
C ASP A 21 39.15 -32.47 -2.36
N VAL A 22 38.46 -33.48 -1.81
CA VAL A 22 37.00 -33.45 -1.58
C VAL A 22 36.59 -32.33 -0.61
N ARG A 23 37.40 -32.07 0.43
CA ARG A 23 37.14 -30.96 1.36
C ARG A 23 37.34 -29.62 0.66
N ASN A 24 38.41 -29.44 -0.11
CA ASN A 24 38.69 -28.22 -0.86
C ASN A 24 37.57 -27.95 -1.87
N GLU A 25 37.14 -28.96 -2.63
CA GLU A 25 36.00 -28.86 -3.54
C GLU A 25 34.73 -28.42 -2.81
N LYS A 26 34.43 -28.99 -1.63
CA LYS A 26 33.29 -28.53 -0.81
C LYS A 26 33.44 -27.08 -0.32
N MET A 27 34.63 -26.68 0.10
CA MET A 27 34.90 -25.29 0.52
C MET A 27 34.77 -24.31 -0.65
N GLU A 28 35.23 -24.70 -1.84
CA GLU A 28 35.05 -23.96 -3.08
C GLU A 28 33.58 -23.86 -3.47
N MET A 29 32.77 -24.92 -3.31
CA MET A 29 31.33 -24.88 -3.55
C MET A 29 30.58 -23.96 -2.58
N LEU A 30 31.05 -23.78 -1.34
CA LEU A 30 30.47 -22.82 -0.40
C LEU A 30 30.86 -21.38 -0.75
N THR A 31 32.09 -21.18 -1.23
CA THR A 31 32.61 -19.85 -1.59
C THR A 31 32.10 -19.38 -2.95
N SER A 32 31.96 -20.32 -3.89
CA SER A 32 31.46 -20.13 -5.24
C SER A 32 30.40 -21.21 -5.53
N PRO A 33 29.12 -20.95 -5.17
CA PRO A 33 28.05 -21.91 -5.38
C PRO A 33 27.91 -22.29 -6.85
N PRO A 34 27.62 -23.55 -7.17
CA PRO A 34 27.35 -23.96 -8.54
C PRO A 34 26.23 -23.11 -9.14
N MET A 35 26.34 -22.78 -10.44
CA MET A 35 25.34 -21.97 -11.16
C MET A 35 23.90 -22.48 -10.98
N LEU A 36 23.71 -23.80 -10.83
CA LEU A 36 22.39 -24.38 -10.56
C LEU A 36 21.78 -23.90 -9.22
N VAL A 37 22.60 -23.77 -8.17
CA VAL A 37 22.16 -23.26 -6.87
C VAL A 37 21.76 -21.80 -7.00
N VAL A 38 22.58 -20.98 -7.68
CA VAL A 38 22.28 -19.57 -7.95
C VAL A 38 20.98 -19.40 -8.73
N LEU A 39 20.74 -20.24 -9.74
CA LEU A 39 19.49 -20.24 -10.51
C LEU A 39 18.28 -20.63 -9.65
N TYR A 40 18.44 -21.63 -8.79
CA TYR A 40 17.38 -22.09 -7.89
C TYR A 40 17.03 -21.03 -6.84
N GLU A 41 18.02 -20.41 -6.20
CA GLU A 41 17.81 -19.32 -5.25
C GLU A 41 17.11 -18.13 -5.92
N ARG A 42 17.55 -17.75 -7.13
CA ARG A 42 16.88 -16.71 -7.92
C ARG A 42 15.43 -17.08 -8.21
N LEU A 43 15.14 -18.34 -8.56
CA LEU A 43 13.78 -18.81 -8.80
C LEU A 43 12.90 -18.70 -7.54
N CYS A 44 13.43 -19.07 -6.38
CA CYS A 44 12.74 -18.92 -5.10
C CYS A 44 12.42 -17.44 -4.77
N SER A 45 13.37 -16.53 -4.98
CA SER A 45 13.11 -15.09 -4.79
C SER A 45 12.03 -14.59 -5.74
N LEU A 46 12.05 -15.01 -7.01
CA LEU A 46 11.03 -14.64 -7.99
C LEU A 46 9.63 -15.15 -7.61
N PHE A 47 9.52 -16.36 -7.04
CA PHE A 47 8.24 -16.86 -6.54
C PHE A 47 7.70 -16.00 -5.40
N HIS A 48 8.54 -15.64 -4.43
CA HIS A 48 8.14 -14.78 -3.32
C HIS A 48 7.68 -13.38 -3.81
N ASP A 49 8.44 -12.79 -4.73
CA ASP A 49 8.09 -11.50 -5.34
C ASP A 49 6.75 -11.58 -6.09
N ALA A 50 6.52 -12.65 -6.84
CA ALA A 50 5.28 -12.86 -7.58
C ALA A 50 4.08 -13.07 -6.66
N GLU A 51 4.23 -13.83 -5.57
CA GLU A 51 3.18 -14.05 -4.57
C GLU A 51 2.79 -12.74 -3.86
N LYS A 52 3.78 -11.96 -3.41
CA LYS A 52 3.55 -10.65 -2.78
C LYS A 52 2.87 -9.66 -3.72
N LEU A 53 3.27 -9.64 -4.98
CA LEU A 53 2.66 -8.75 -5.96
C LEU A 53 1.25 -9.20 -6.36
N ALA A 54 1.00 -10.51 -6.43
CA ALA A 54 -0.30 -11.08 -6.74
C ALA A 54 -1.33 -10.78 -5.66
N SER A 55 -0.96 -10.86 -4.37
CA SER A 55 -1.84 -10.47 -3.26
C SER A 55 -2.17 -8.97 -3.29
N SER A 56 -1.18 -8.14 -3.61
CA SER A 56 -1.37 -6.69 -3.81
C SER A 56 -2.32 -6.39 -4.98
N TYR A 57 -2.13 -7.07 -6.11
CA TYR A 57 -3.01 -6.95 -7.28
C TYR A 57 -4.44 -7.41 -6.98
N ALA A 58 -4.62 -8.53 -6.28
CA ALA A 58 -5.94 -9.02 -5.89
C ALA A 58 -6.70 -7.97 -5.07
N ARG A 59 -6.06 -7.37 -4.05
CA ARG A 59 -6.65 -6.31 -3.22
C ARG A 59 -7.07 -5.09 -4.06
N ILE A 60 -6.19 -4.61 -4.94
CA ILE A 60 -6.50 -3.46 -5.81
C ILE A 60 -7.64 -3.80 -6.77
N SER A 61 -7.61 -4.97 -7.40
CA SER A 61 -8.65 -5.41 -8.34
C SER A 61 -10.02 -5.52 -7.68
N GLU A 62 -10.08 -5.96 -6.42
CA GLU A 62 -11.30 -6.04 -5.63
C GLU A 62 -11.81 -4.65 -5.26
N SER A 63 -10.95 -3.75 -4.78
CA SER A 63 -11.29 -2.35 -4.51
C SER A 63 -11.86 -1.64 -5.73
N LEU A 64 -11.21 -1.79 -6.90
CA LEU A 64 -11.68 -1.22 -8.16
C LEU A 64 -13.02 -1.82 -8.60
N SER A 65 -13.22 -3.13 -8.38
CA SER A 65 -14.49 -3.82 -8.67
C SER A 65 -15.64 -3.35 -7.77
N ARG A 66 -15.34 -2.86 -6.57
CA ARG A 66 -16.30 -2.23 -5.65
C ARG A 66 -16.51 -0.74 -5.97
N GLY A 67 -15.81 -0.19 -6.96
CA GLY A 67 -15.83 1.23 -7.29
C GLY A 67 -15.14 2.13 -6.26
N GLU A 68 -14.26 1.58 -5.41
CA GLU A 68 -13.49 2.37 -4.45
C GLU A 68 -12.48 3.27 -5.18
N THR A 69 -12.29 4.49 -4.68
CA THR A 69 -11.43 5.52 -5.31
C THR A 69 -10.01 5.52 -4.75
N MET A 70 -9.66 4.60 -3.86
CA MET A 70 -8.32 4.54 -3.25
C MET A 70 -7.23 4.15 -4.25
N TYR A 71 -7.59 3.46 -5.32
CA TYR A 71 -6.69 3.03 -6.38
C TYR A 71 -7.21 3.52 -7.73
N THR A 72 -6.28 3.78 -8.64
CA THR A 72 -6.59 4.15 -10.02
C THR A 72 -6.50 2.93 -10.93
N LEU A 73 -7.19 2.95 -12.07
CA LEU A 73 -7.05 1.91 -13.10
C LEU A 73 -5.58 1.76 -13.54
N GLU A 74 -4.85 2.88 -13.66
CA GLU A 74 -3.43 2.91 -14.01
C GLU A 74 -2.58 2.11 -13.00
N SER A 75 -2.85 2.23 -11.70
CA SER A 75 -2.13 1.45 -10.68
C SER A 75 -2.33 -0.05 -10.86
N ALA A 76 -3.55 -0.51 -11.20
CA ALA A 76 -3.81 -1.92 -11.49
C ALA A 76 -3.09 -2.39 -12.75
N ILE A 77 -3.05 -1.58 -13.81
CA ILE A 77 -2.34 -1.88 -15.05
C ILE A 77 -0.83 -2.01 -14.78
N GLN A 78 -0.25 -1.12 -13.97
CA GLN A 78 1.17 -1.18 -13.60
C GLN A 78 1.50 -2.45 -12.82
N LEU A 79 0.69 -2.83 -11.82
CA LEU A 79 0.86 -4.10 -11.10
C LEU A 79 0.73 -5.30 -12.04
N ARG A 80 -0.26 -5.28 -12.95
CA ARG A 80 -0.45 -6.34 -13.95
C ARG A 80 0.77 -6.50 -14.85
N ASN A 81 1.33 -5.40 -15.35
CA ASN A 81 2.53 -5.41 -16.19
C ASN A 81 3.74 -5.95 -15.42
N ARG A 82 3.87 -5.59 -14.15
CA ARG A 82 4.94 -6.10 -13.29
C ARG A 82 4.79 -7.61 -13.01
N LEU A 83 3.56 -8.10 -12.82
CA LEU A 83 3.29 -9.55 -12.73
C LEU A 83 3.64 -10.28 -14.03
N ILE A 84 3.30 -9.74 -15.21
CA ILE A 84 3.68 -10.33 -16.51
C ILE A 84 5.20 -10.40 -16.65
N GLN A 85 5.92 -9.37 -16.19
CA GLN A 85 7.38 -9.38 -16.22
C GLN A 85 7.96 -10.47 -15.31
N LEU A 86 7.44 -10.62 -14.09
CA LEU A 86 7.85 -11.70 -13.18
C LEU A 86 7.52 -13.08 -13.77
N GLN A 87 6.37 -13.24 -14.43
CA GLN A 87 6.02 -14.50 -15.11
C GLN A 87 7.05 -14.90 -16.17
N ARG A 88 7.50 -13.93 -16.98
CA ARG A 88 8.55 -14.15 -17.99
C ARG A 88 9.90 -14.50 -17.36
N GLU A 89 10.26 -13.84 -16.26
CA GLU A 89 11.50 -14.14 -15.54
C GLU A 89 11.47 -15.54 -14.91
N ILE A 90 10.36 -15.93 -14.27
CA ILE A 90 10.16 -17.27 -13.71
C ILE A 90 10.24 -18.34 -14.81
N ASP A 91 9.60 -18.13 -15.96
CA ASP A 91 9.67 -19.06 -17.09
C ASP A 91 11.10 -19.20 -17.62
N SER A 92 11.80 -18.08 -17.80
CA SER A 92 13.20 -18.06 -18.25
C SER A 92 14.14 -18.79 -17.28
N VAL A 93 14.06 -18.48 -15.98
CA VAL A 93 14.92 -19.10 -14.97
C VAL A 93 14.60 -20.58 -14.80
N SER A 94 13.31 -20.96 -14.73
CA SER A 94 12.92 -22.37 -14.61
C SER A 94 13.33 -23.20 -15.85
N SER A 95 13.25 -22.64 -17.06
CA SER A 95 13.77 -23.30 -18.27
C SER A 95 15.29 -23.44 -18.25
N ARG A 96 16.02 -22.46 -17.70
CA ARG A 96 17.47 -22.55 -17.51
C ARG A 96 17.84 -23.63 -16.49
N VAL A 97 17.10 -23.76 -15.38
CA VAL A 97 17.30 -24.82 -14.38
C VAL A 97 17.11 -26.21 -15.01
N GLU A 98 16.07 -26.38 -15.82
CA GLU A 98 15.80 -27.64 -16.55
C GLU A 98 16.94 -28.02 -17.50
N LYS A 99 17.37 -27.06 -18.33
CA LYS A 99 18.36 -27.26 -19.40
C LYS A 99 19.82 -27.06 -18.96
N HIS A 100 20.09 -26.81 -17.69
CA HIS A 100 21.45 -26.50 -17.23
C HIS A 100 22.37 -27.72 -17.37
N TYR A 101 23.26 -27.70 -18.37
CA TYR A 101 24.36 -28.66 -18.47
C TYR A 101 25.62 -28.06 -17.85
N VAL A 102 26.30 -28.81 -16.98
CA VAL A 102 27.62 -28.44 -16.51
C VAL A 102 28.59 -28.56 -17.69
N THR A 103 28.93 -27.42 -18.28
CA THR A 103 29.93 -27.35 -19.36
C THR A 103 31.29 -27.17 -18.70
N GLY A 104 31.92 -28.27 -18.29
CA GLY A 104 33.24 -28.24 -17.66
C GLY A 104 33.92 -29.60 -17.61
N GLY A 105 35.00 -29.75 -18.39
CA GLY A 105 36.12 -30.68 -18.15
C GLY A 105 35.87 -32.19 -18.29
N ASN A 106 36.13 -32.73 -19.49
CA ASN A 106 36.61 -34.10 -19.80
C ASN A 106 35.83 -35.34 -19.31
N THR A 107 34.63 -35.21 -18.77
CA THR A 107 33.61 -36.26 -18.82
C THR A 107 32.34 -35.64 -19.33
N SER A 108 31.73 -36.17 -20.39
CA SER A 108 30.40 -35.74 -20.81
C SER A 108 29.46 -35.85 -19.60
N GLY A 109 29.14 -34.70 -19.02
CA GLY A 109 28.38 -34.53 -17.78
C GLY A 109 26.99 -35.11 -17.90
N ARG A 110 26.87 -36.42 -17.67
CA ARG A 110 25.60 -37.13 -17.65
C ARG A 110 24.95 -36.84 -16.30
N CYS A 111 24.12 -35.78 -16.28
CA CYS A 111 23.15 -35.53 -15.22
C CYS A 111 22.48 -36.87 -14.84
N THR A 112 22.52 -37.24 -13.56
CA THR A 112 21.95 -38.53 -13.14
C THR A 112 20.46 -38.56 -13.47
N SER A 113 19.88 -39.74 -13.76
CA SER A 113 18.44 -39.86 -14.05
C SER A 113 17.59 -39.18 -12.95
N ARG A 114 18.03 -39.30 -11.69
CA ARG A 114 17.42 -38.64 -10.53
C ARG A 114 17.51 -37.12 -10.58
N GLU A 115 18.66 -36.55 -10.93
CA GLU A 115 18.80 -35.09 -11.08
C GLU A 115 17.93 -34.54 -12.22
N GLN A 116 17.82 -35.25 -13.34
CA GLN A 116 16.93 -34.85 -14.45
C GLN A 116 15.47 -34.80 -14.01
N VAL A 117 15.02 -35.82 -13.25
CA VAL A 117 13.67 -35.85 -12.67
C VAL A 117 13.45 -34.67 -11.72
N ILE A 118 14.41 -34.36 -10.84
CA ILE A 118 14.29 -33.23 -9.91
C ILE A 118 14.16 -31.91 -10.67
N ARG A 119 15.01 -31.67 -11.68
CA ARG A 119 14.96 -30.44 -12.48
C ARG A 119 13.65 -30.30 -13.24
N LYS A 120 13.14 -31.40 -13.80
CA LYS A 120 11.82 -31.43 -14.44
C LYS A 120 10.71 -31.10 -13.44
N ASN A 121 10.74 -31.68 -12.24
CA ASN A 121 9.76 -31.37 -11.20
C ASN A 121 9.80 -29.89 -10.76
N ILE A 122 10.99 -29.29 -10.69
CA ILE A 122 11.15 -27.84 -10.41
C ILE A 122 10.47 -27.01 -11.52
N ARG A 123 10.66 -27.40 -12.79
CA ARG A 123 10.02 -26.75 -13.93
C ARG A 123 8.50 -26.91 -13.91
N ASP A 124 8.01 -28.13 -13.66
CA ASP A 124 6.57 -28.43 -13.59
C ASP A 124 5.91 -27.61 -12.45
N PHE A 125 6.56 -27.52 -11.29
CA PHE A 125 6.12 -26.67 -10.18
C PHE A 125 6.09 -25.19 -10.54
N ALA A 126 7.11 -24.68 -11.24
CA ALA A 126 7.13 -23.29 -11.72
C ALA A 126 5.96 -23.00 -12.67
N LEU A 127 5.66 -23.92 -13.59
CA LEU A 127 4.52 -23.80 -14.49
C LEU A 127 3.18 -23.82 -13.75
N GLN A 128 3.05 -24.63 -12.70
CA GLN A 128 1.86 -24.63 -11.85
C GLN A 128 1.64 -23.29 -11.15
N ILE A 129 2.70 -22.68 -10.60
CA ILE A 129 2.64 -21.34 -10.01
C ILE A 129 2.23 -20.30 -11.06
N LEU A 130 2.81 -20.35 -12.27
CA LEU A 130 2.44 -19.45 -13.36
C LEU A 130 0.96 -19.57 -13.75
N GLN A 131 0.41 -20.79 -13.80
CA GLN A 131 -1.02 -21.01 -14.04
C GLN A 131 -1.90 -20.41 -12.93
N GLN A 132 -1.49 -20.55 -11.67
CA GLN A 132 -2.19 -19.93 -10.53
C GLN A 132 -2.20 -18.39 -10.64
N LEU A 133 -1.04 -17.79 -10.97
CA LEU A 133 -0.93 -16.34 -11.15
C LEU A 133 -1.82 -15.83 -12.28
N VAL A 134 -1.85 -16.53 -13.43
CA VAL A 134 -2.74 -16.16 -14.56
C VAL A 134 -4.21 -16.22 -14.14
N THR A 135 -4.59 -17.21 -13.34
CA THR A 135 -5.96 -17.35 -12.83
C THR A 135 -6.35 -16.17 -11.93
N GLN A 136 -5.44 -15.70 -11.07
CA GLN A 136 -5.64 -14.53 -10.21
C GLN A 136 -5.69 -13.21 -10.99
N MET A 137 -5.03 -13.12 -12.14
CA MET A 137 -4.95 -11.86 -12.91
C MET A 137 -6.23 -11.47 -13.64
N ASN A 138 -7.18 -12.39 -13.86
CA ASN A 138 -8.39 -12.17 -14.66
C ASN A 138 -9.51 -11.37 -13.95
N LEU A 139 -9.20 -10.62 -12.88
CA LEU A 139 -10.20 -10.06 -11.96
C LEU A 139 -10.57 -8.58 -12.16
N HIS A 140 -9.92 -7.81 -13.05
CA HIS A 140 -10.27 -6.39 -13.17
C HIS A 140 -11.46 -6.14 -14.13
N PRO A 141 -12.40 -5.24 -13.77
CA PRO A 141 -13.39 -4.70 -14.71
C PRO A 141 -12.68 -4.06 -15.92
N THR A 142 -13.25 -4.20 -17.12
CA THR A 142 -12.84 -3.42 -18.30
C THR A 142 -12.94 -1.92 -18.00
N GLU A 143 -12.16 -1.07 -18.68
CA GLU A 143 -12.17 0.39 -18.48
C GLU A 143 -13.58 0.99 -18.47
N ASP A 144 -14.43 0.58 -19.42
CA ASP A 144 -15.84 0.97 -19.49
C ASP A 144 -16.60 0.61 -18.20
N ARG A 145 -16.41 -0.62 -17.71
CA ARG A 145 -17.05 -1.12 -16.49
C ARG A 145 -16.50 -0.45 -15.24
N TYR A 146 -15.22 -0.08 -15.21
CA TYR A 146 -14.64 0.70 -14.12
C TYR A 146 -15.28 2.11 -14.05
N ASN A 147 -15.43 2.75 -15.20
CA ASN A 147 -16.11 4.05 -15.29
C ASN A 147 -17.58 3.96 -14.87
N GLU A 148 -18.31 2.93 -15.32
CA GLU A 148 -19.69 2.66 -14.89
C GLU A 148 -19.80 2.44 -13.37
N LEU A 149 -18.89 1.65 -12.77
CA LEU A 149 -18.87 1.41 -11.33
C LEU A 149 -18.59 2.71 -10.54
N LEU A 150 -17.67 3.52 -11.04
CA LEU A 150 -17.32 4.80 -10.45
C LEU A 150 -18.46 5.82 -10.57
N GLU A 151 -19.15 5.86 -11.71
CA GLU A 151 -20.33 6.69 -11.91
C GLU A 151 -21.49 6.24 -11.03
N LYS A 152 -21.76 4.93 -10.96
CA LYS A 152 -22.78 4.34 -10.09
C LYS A 152 -22.51 4.70 -8.63
N ARG A 153 -21.28 4.55 -8.15
CA ARG A 153 -20.93 4.92 -6.77
C ARG A 153 -21.06 6.42 -6.53
N ARG A 154 -20.65 7.26 -7.48
CA ARG A 154 -20.86 8.72 -7.42
C ARG A 154 -22.35 9.08 -7.41
N ALA A 155 -23.18 8.36 -8.16
CA ALA A 155 -24.63 8.54 -8.15
C ALA A 155 -25.25 8.10 -6.81
N ASP A 156 -24.84 6.96 -6.25
CA ASP A 156 -25.32 6.44 -4.97
C ASP A 156 -24.96 7.38 -3.81
N ILE A 157 -23.73 7.93 -3.80
CA ILE A 157 -23.30 8.93 -2.80
C ILE A 157 -24.13 10.21 -2.94
N ARG A 158 -24.28 10.74 -4.17
CA ARG A 158 -25.12 11.93 -4.42
C ARG A 158 -26.57 11.70 -3.98
N HIS A 159 -27.12 10.53 -4.27
CA HIS A 159 -28.47 10.16 -3.87
C HIS A 159 -28.61 10.09 -2.35
N ARG A 160 -27.63 9.51 -1.64
CA ARG A 160 -27.61 9.46 -0.18
C ARG A 160 -27.59 10.86 0.44
N ILE A 161 -26.71 11.74 -0.05
CA ILE A 161 -26.61 13.14 0.41
C ILE A 161 -27.94 13.88 0.16
N ASP A 162 -28.55 13.73 -1.01
CA ASP A 162 -29.84 14.37 -1.32
C ASP A 162 -30.99 13.84 -0.45
N MET A 163 -31.01 12.53 -0.18
CA MET A 163 -32.00 11.91 0.71
C MET A 163 -31.83 12.37 2.17
N GLU A 164 -30.59 12.49 2.65
CA GLU A 164 -30.29 13.05 3.97
C GLU A 164 -30.68 14.53 4.04
N ARG A 165 -30.35 15.33 3.02
CA ARG A 165 -30.78 16.74 2.92
C ARG A 165 -32.30 16.88 2.95
N LYS A 166 -33.04 16.04 2.21
CA LYS A 166 -34.52 16.01 2.22
C LYS A 166 -35.07 15.60 3.59
N ARG A 167 -34.49 14.59 4.23
CA ARG A 167 -34.87 14.14 5.58
C ARG A 167 -34.66 15.25 6.61
N ASN A 168 -33.52 15.92 6.59
CA ASN A 168 -33.21 17.04 7.48
C ASN A 168 -34.12 18.24 7.22
N ALA A 169 -34.44 18.54 5.95
CA ALA A 169 -35.39 19.60 5.60
C ALA A 169 -36.82 19.33 6.11
N ILE A 170 -37.28 18.07 6.13
CA ILE A 170 -38.56 17.68 6.74
C ILE A 170 -38.52 17.84 8.26
N ILE A 171 -37.44 17.42 8.92
CA ILE A 171 -37.26 17.56 10.37
C ILE A 171 -37.31 19.05 10.77
N LEU A 172 -36.61 19.92 10.04
CA LEU A 172 -36.63 21.37 10.26
C LEU A 172 -38.02 21.99 10.05
N LYS A 173 -38.80 21.51 9.06
CA LYS A 173 -40.16 22.01 8.79
C LYS A 173 -41.22 21.50 9.76
N CYS A 174 -41.07 20.29 10.31
CA CYS A 174 -42.04 19.68 11.23
C CYS A 174 -41.72 19.94 12.71
N SER A 175 -40.61 20.62 13.02
CA SER A 175 -40.29 21.04 14.38
C SER A 175 -41.33 22.06 14.87
N PRO A 176 -42.00 21.85 16.04
CA PRO A 176 -43.04 22.73 16.58
C PRO A 176 -42.57 24.14 16.97
N TYR A 177 -41.28 24.44 16.80
CA TYR A 177 -40.64 25.73 17.03
C TYR A 177 -40.21 26.40 15.73
N ALA A 178 -40.96 26.22 14.64
CA ALA A 178 -40.81 27.03 13.44
C ALA A 178 -41.11 28.49 13.81
N LEU A 179 -40.09 29.19 14.31
CA LEU A 179 -40.04 30.63 14.46
C LEU A 179 -40.34 31.20 13.08
N GLN A 180 -41.59 31.63 12.94
CA GLN A 180 -42.02 32.42 11.82
C GLN A 180 -41.05 33.60 11.69
N PRO A 181 -40.63 33.98 10.48
CA PRO A 181 -40.00 35.27 10.28
C PRO A 181 -41.03 36.30 10.77
N SER A 182 -40.82 36.86 11.95
CA SER A 182 -41.81 37.72 12.59
C SER A 182 -41.91 39.00 11.79
N THR A 183 -42.90 39.02 10.90
CA THR A 183 -43.36 40.16 10.14
C THR A 183 -43.98 41.15 11.11
N SER A 184 -43.18 42.07 11.66
CA SER A 184 -43.72 43.30 12.23
C SER A 184 -42.59 44.28 12.59
N ASN A 185 -42.34 45.26 11.74
CA ASN A 185 -42.61 46.65 12.13
C ASN A 185 -42.62 47.60 10.92
N PRO A 186 -43.47 48.65 10.94
CA PRO A 186 -43.86 49.41 9.76
C PRO A 186 -42.91 50.57 9.50
N GLY A 187 -42.60 50.74 8.21
CA GLY A 187 -41.74 51.78 7.63
C GLY A 187 -40.41 51.23 7.07
N PHE A 188 -40.22 49.90 7.08
CA PHE A 188 -38.95 49.15 6.95
C PHE A 188 -37.67 50.03 6.99
N GLY A 189 -37.47 50.73 8.12
CA GLY A 189 -36.31 51.58 8.38
C GLY A 189 -35.05 50.72 8.40
N SER A 190 -33.97 51.10 7.70
CA SER A 190 -33.07 52.22 8.06
C SER A 190 -32.50 52.01 9.47
N HIS A 191 -31.21 51.94 9.76
CA HIS A 191 -29.96 52.24 9.06
C HIS A 191 -28.88 52.09 10.16
N LEU A 192 -27.69 51.59 9.80
CA LEU A 192 -26.40 51.63 10.53
C LEU A 192 -26.18 50.62 11.66
N SER A 193 -25.10 49.81 11.58
CA SER A 193 -23.69 50.11 11.95
C SER A 193 -23.56 50.36 13.46
N GLU A 194 -22.61 49.86 14.21
CA GLU A 194 -21.38 49.10 14.03
C GLU A 194 -20.97 48.71 15.46
N THR A 195 -20.24 47.61 15.61
CA THR A 195 -19.24 47.36 16.67
C THR A 195 -19.57 47.48 18.18
N GLU A 196 -19.16 46.41 18.86
CA GLU A 196 -18.26 46.42 20.03
C GLU A 196 -18.79 46.10 21.45
N VAL A 197 -18.18 45.02 21.97
CA VAL A 197 -17.84 44.64 23.36
C VAL A 197 -18.95 44.16 24.32
N VAL A 198 -18.74 42.93 24.83
CA VAL A 198 -18.87 42.43 26.24
C VAL A 198 -19.07 40.91 26.14
N GLN A 199 -18.02 40.08 26.20
CA GLN A 199 -17.24 39.66 27.37
C GLN A 199 -17.94 38.59 28.24
N GLN A 200 -17.18 37.51 28.48
CA GLN A 200 -17.34 36.48 29.53
C GLN A 200 -18.38 35.37 29.33
N ASN A 201 -17.90 34.22 28.85
CA ASN A 201 -18.00 32.88 29.50
C ASN A 201 -18.09 31.78 28.45
N LEU A 202 -16.97 31.14 28.11
CA LEU A 202 -16.87 29.74 27.63
C LEU A 202 -15.39 29.37 27.49
N LYS A 203 -14.66 29.48 28.61
CA LYS A 203 -13.28 29.03 28.80
C LYS A 203 -13.32 27.80 29.70
N SER A 204 -13.68 26.65 29.17
CA SER A 204 -13.47 25.33 29.80
C SER A 204 -13.96 24.24 28.87
N TYR A 205 -13.14 23.22 28.61
CA TYR A 205 -13.40 21.96 27.88
C TYR A 205 -12.94 21.82 26.42
N LEU A 206 -12.05 22.67 25.92
CA LEU A 206 -11.15 22.25 24.82
C LEU A 206 -10.03 21.39 25.40
N LYS A 207 -10.26 20.07 25.37
CA LYS A 207 -9.26 19.06 25.73
C LYS A 207 -8.56 18.63 24.44
N GLU A 208 -7.35 19.17 24.29
CA GLU A 208 -6.22 18.69 23.50
C GLU A 208 -6.45 18.36 22.01
N SER A 209 -6.34 19.40 21.19
CA SER A 209 -5.97 19.31 19.78
C SER A 209 -4.53 18.80 19.61
N VAL A 210 -4.36 17.65 18.95
CA VAL A 210 -3.05 17.19 18.45
C VAL A 210 -2.66 17.96 17.18
N SER A 211 -2.40 19.26 17.34
CA SER A 211 -1.71 20.05 16.33
C SER A 211 -0.20 19.81 16.48
N PHE A 212 0.33 18.79 15.80
CA PHE A 212 1.78 18.56 15.73
C PHE A 212 2.40 19.51 14.70
N SER A 213 2.64 20.75 15.12
CA SER A 213 3.54 21.67 14.43
C SER A 213 4.49 22.28 15.45
N GLY A 214 5.74 21.79 15.44
CA GLY A 214 6.87 22.41 16.12
C GLY A 214 7.71 21.41 16.93
N ILE A 215 9.03 21.61 16.87
CA ILE A 215 10.12 20.91 17.59
C ILE A 215 10.68 19.72 16.78
N VAL A 216 11.68 19.94 15.89
CA VAL A 216 13.11 20.18 16.15
C VAL A 216 13.78 19.02 16.90
N SER A 217 14.42 18.16 16.09
CA SER A 217 15.68 17.43 16.32
C SER A 217 16.19 17.25 17.76
N GLY A 218 16.24 15.99 18.20
CA GLY A 218 17.18 15.53 19.24
C GLY A 218 16.55 14.62 20.28
N CYS A 219 17.13 13.42 20.42
CA CYS A 219 16.95 12.43 21.49
C CYS A 219 15.87 11.35 21.27
N GLU A 220 16.39 10.21 20.80
CA GLU A 220 16.01 8.81 21.06
C GLU A 220 14.80 8.55 21.98
N ASP A 221 13.60 8.44 21.39
CA ASP A 221 12.59 7.46 21.81
C ASP A 221 11.60 7.23 20.65
N TYR A 222 11.07 6.01 20.51
CA TYR A 222 10.44 5.46 19.31
C TYR A 222 9.12 6.13 18.89
N GLY A 223 9.16 7.36 18.37
CA GLY A 223 8.00 8.06 17.79
C GLY A 223 7.98 7.96 16.26
N TRP A 224 6.98 7.29 15.68
CA TRP A 224 6.75 7.37 14.24
C TRP A 224 6.17 8.73 13.88
N THR A 225 6.80 9.41 12.93
CA THR A 225 6.27 10.65 12.34
C THR A 225 6.00 10.39 10.87
N PRO A 226 4.74 10.47 10.41
CA PRO A 226 4.45 10.33 9.00
C PRO A 226 5.17 11.43 8.19
N SER A 227 5.62 11.06 7.00
CA SER A 227 6.07 12.01 5.98
C SER A 227 4.96 13.03 5.73
N ARG A 228 5.32 14.31 5.79
CA ARG A 228 4.41 15.42 5.51
C ARG A 228 3.86 15.25 4.10
N MET A 229 2.59 14.83 4.00
CA MET A 229 1.88 14.81 2.73
C MET A 229 1.65 16.26 2.31
N LEU A 230 2.19 16.65 1.16
CA LEU A 230 1.79 17.89 0.48
C LEU A 230 0.38 17.67 -0.05
N LEU A 231 -0.62 17.85 0.82
CA LEU A 231 -2.02 17.59 0.48
C LEU A 231 -2.64 18.68 -0.40
N HIS A 232 -1.92 19.75 -0.67
CA HIS A 232 -2.38 20.84 -1.51
C HIS A 232 -1.28 21.17 -2.51
N THR A 233 -1.42 20.70 -3.74
CA THR A 233 -1.18 21.47 -4.98
C THR A 233 -1.40 20.51 -6.14
N ASN A 234 -2.62 20.48 -6.68
CA ASN A 234 -2.80 20.03 -8.06
C ASN A 234 -2.24 21.15 -8.95
N PRO A 235 -1.19 20.94 -9.77
CA PRO A 235 -0.58 22.00 -10.58
C PRO A 235 -1.50 22.57 -11.67
N PHE A 236 -2.73 22.07 -11.76
CA PHE A 236 -3.69 22.36 -12.82
C PHE A 236 -5.04 22.92 -12.31
N ILE A 237 -5.19 23.19 -11.01
CA ILE A 237 -6.43 23.74 -10.42
C ILE A 237 -6.06 24.95 -9.55
N GLU A 238 -6.49 26.14 -9.98
CA GLU A 238 -6.21 27.43 -9.31
C GLU A 238 -7.23 27.79 -8.22
N GLU A 239 -8.27 26.98 -8.00
CA GLU A 239 -9.33 27.26 -7.02
C GLU A 239 -9.22 26.35 -5.78
N GLU A 240 -8.72 26.91 -4.68
CA GLU A 240 -8.91 26.37 -3.33
C GLU A 240 -10.41 26.49 -2.95
N GLU A 241 -11.23 25.49 -3.30
CA GLU A 241 -12.45 25.27 -2.53
C GLU A 241 -12.00 24.93 -1.10
N LYS A 242 -12.23 25.87 -0.17
CA LYS A 242 -12.05 25.67 1.27
C LYS A 242 -12.82 24.43 1.71
N ALA A 243 -12.15 23.29 1.75
CA ALA A 243 -12.66 22.10 2.41
C ALA A 243 -12.93 22.42 3.90
N ASP A 244 -13.96 21.81 4.49
CA ASP A 244 -14.21 21.91 5.92
C ASP A 244 -12.93 21.46 6.67
N PRO A 245 -12.44 22.21 7.69
CA PRO A 245 -11.29 21.80 8.48
C PRO A 245 -11.32 20.34 8.96
N LEU A 246 -12.51 19.78 9.24
CA LEU A 246 -12.64 18.37 9.59
C LEU A 246 -12.50 17.42 8.39
N GLU A 247 -12.98 17.81 7.22
CA GLU A 247 -12.78 17.03 5.98
C GLU A 247 -11.30 17.02 5.58
N GLU A 248 -10.62 18.15 5.72
CA GLU A 248 -9.17 18.25 5.54
C GLU A 248 -8.43 17.33 6.52
N GLN A 249 -8.83 17.32 7.80
CA GLN A 249 -8.23 16.42 8.79
C GLN A 249 -8.46 14.95 8.46
N ILE A 250 -9.65 14.55 8.00
CA ILE A 250 -9.90 13.18 7.52
C ILE A 250 -8.96 12.82 6.36
N PHE A 251 -8.73 13.75 5.43
CA PHE A 251 -7.83 13.54 4.32
C PHE A 251 -6.37 13.37 4.78
N ILE A 252 -5.92 14.17 5.75
CA ILE A 252 -4.61 14.05 6.40
C ILE A 252 -4.45 12.67 7.03
N ILE A 253 -5.41 12.26 7.89
CA ILE A 253 -5.33 11.00 8.63
C ILE A 253 -5.36 9.81 7.67
N LYS A 254 -6.13 9.86 6.57
CA LYS A 254 -6.08 8.84 5.51
C LYS A 254 -4.70 8.75 4.86
N GLY A 255 -4.04 9.88 4.63
CA GLY A 255 -2.66 9.93 4.13
C GLY A 255 -1.66 9.29 5.09
N TYR A 256 -1.82 9.50 6.40
CA TYR A 256 -1.00 8.86 7.43
C TYR A 256 -1.30 7.37 7.57
N LEU A 257 -2.57 6.97 7.50
CA LEU A 257 -2.96 5.56 7.55
C LEU A 257 -2.30 4.79 6.40
N LYS A 258 -2.27 5.38 5.21
CA LYS A 258 -1.56 4.81 4.05
C LYS A 258 -0.07 4.57 4.37
N GLN A 259 0.61 5.55 4.95
CA GLN A 259 2.03 5.42 5.30
C GLN A 259 2.26 4.40 6.42
N ALA A 260 1.40 4.36 7.44
CA ALA A 260 1.51 3.38 8.52
C ALA A 260 1.33 1.94 8.00
N VAL A 261 0.41 1.74 7.05
CA VAL A 261 0.23 0.44 6.36
C VAL A 261 1.47 0.09 5.51
N GLU A 262 2.04 1.06 4.79
CA GLU A 262 3.26 0.86 3.99
C GLU A 262 4.48 0.51 4.85
N ASP A 263 4.60 1.14 6.04
CA ASP A 263 5.67 0.91 7.02
C ASP A 263 5.42 -0.30 7.95
N SER A 264 4.32 -1.03 7.77
CA SER A 264 3.91 -2.19 8.62
C SER A 264 3.75 -1.86 10.11
N ARG A 265 3.28 -0.65 10.40
CA ARG A 265 3.10 -0.08 11.74
C ARG A 265 1.68 -0.29 12.25
N LEU A 266 1.41 -1.50 12.78
CA LEU A 266 0.06 -1.94 13.11
C LEU A 266 -0.58 -1.17 14.28
N GLU A 267 0.22 -0.77 15.27
CA GLU A 267 -0.27 0.02 16.40
C GLU A 267 -0.71 1.42 15.93
N GLU A 268 0.10 2.06 15.10
CA GLU A 268 -0.22 3.35 14.49
C GLU A 268 -1.42 3.23 13.54
N VAL A 269 -1.57 2.13 12.79
CA VAL A 269 -2.78 1.85 11.99
C VAL A 269 -4.02 1.81 12.87
N GLU A 270 -4.01 1.05 13.97
CA GLU A 270 -5.16 0.95 14.87
C GLU A 270 -5.53 2.32 15.49
N ILE A 271 -4.51 3.11 15.87
CA ILE A 271 -4.71 4.47 16.38
C ILE A 271 -5.33 5.39 15.33
N LEU A 272 -4.82 5.35 14.09
CA LEU A 272 -5.30 6.20 12.99
C LEU A 272 -6.72 5.80 12.54
N GLU A 273 -7.06 4.51 12.55
CA GLU A 273 -8.42 4.02 12.29
C GLU A 273 -9.40 4.49 13.37
N ARG A 274 -9.00 4.44 14.64
CA ARG A 274 -9.82 4.97 15.75
C ARG A 274 -10.03 6.47 15.60
N ASN A 275 -8.98 7.22 15.25
CA ASN A 275 -9.07 8.65 15.01
C ASN A 275 -10.00 9.00 13.83
N LEU A 276 -9.95 8.23 12.73
CA LEU A 276 -10.89 8.40 11.62
C LEU A 276 -12.33 8.15 12.06
N CYS A 277 -12.56 7.11 12.85
CA CYS A 277 -13.87 6.82 13.40
C CYS A 277 -14.38 8.00 14.26
N ASP A 278 -13.54 8.55 15.13
CA ASP A 278 -13.90 9.69 15.98
C ASP A 278 -14.21 10.96 15.15
N LEU A 279 -13.40 11.25 14.12
CA LEU A 279 -13.62 12.39 13.22
C LEU A 279 -14.92 12.24 12.42
N GLU A 280 -15.24 11.04 11.95
CA GLU A 280 -16.49 10.76 11.25
C GLU A 280 -17.71 10.94 12.17
N HIS A 281 -17.61 10.49 13.44
CA HIS A 281 -18.66 10.72 14.45
C HIS A 281 -18.79 12.21 14.81
N GLU A 282 -17.69 12.97 14.83
CA GLU A 282 -17.71 14.40 15.10
C GLU A 282 -18.38 15.18 13.97
N ILE A 283 -18.08 14.85 12.71
CA ILE A 283 -18.79 15.40 11.55
C ILE A 283 -20.28 15.06 11.63
N GLU A 284 -20.64 13.82 11.98
CA GLU A 284 -22.03 13.43 12.15
C GLU A 284 -22.72 14.25 13.27
N LYS A 285 -22.02 14.50 14.38
CA LYS A 285 -22.52 15.29 15.50
C LYS A 285 -22.66 16.78 15.16
N LEU A 286 -21.73 17.35 14.41
CA LEU A 286 -21.80 18.74 13.96
C LEU A 286 -22.93 18.92 12.95
N ASN A 287 -23.09 17.99 12.02
CA ASN A 287 -24.23 17.99 11.09
C ASN A 287 -25.58 17.89 11.83
N LYS A 288 -25.64 17.15 12.95
CA LYS A 288 -26.80 17.13 13.86
C LYS A 288 -26.99 18.44 14.62
N ASN A 289 -25.94 19.05 15.17
CA ASN A 289 -26.02 20.26 16.00
C ASN A 289 -26.29 21.54 15.21
N THR A 290 -25.72 21.68 14.01
CA THR A 290 -26.02 22.80 13.10
C THR A 290 -27.47 22.76 12.60
N SER A 291 -28.15 21.63 12.75
CA SER A 291 -29.58 21.50 12.48
C SER A 291 -30.47 21.90 13.69
N VAL A 292 -29.89 22.31 14.83
CA VAL A 292 -30.58 22.57 16.13
C VAL A 292 -30.38 24.01 16.66
N GLN A 293 -29.65 24.88 15.95
CA GLN A 293 -29.60 26.34 16.21
C GLN A 293 -30.32 27.11 15.11
#